data_AF-A0A8H7J6S8-F1
#
_entry.id   AF-A0A8H7J6S8-F1
#
_cell.length_a   1.000
_cell.length_b   1.000
_cell.length_c   1.000
_cell.angle_alpha   90.00
_cell.angle_beta   90.00
_cell.angle_gamma   90.00
#
_symmetry.space_group_name_H-M   'P 1'
#
loop_
_entity.id
_entity.type
_entity.pdbx_description
1 polymer ?
#
loop_
_entity_poly.entity_id
_entity_poly.type
_entity_poly.pdbx_seq_one_letter_code
_entity_poly.pdbx_strand_id
1 'polypeptide(L)'
;MHISNPVKIQDALPTHARSPPVFLIHDAGGTVFSYFTLGRLGPRVYGIYDPQFEQLGNGGWQSILEMAEAYIRLMRKVVVRGSIILGGWSFGGMLAVQISHLLSLNGRGLKVERIILIDSIYSTRARKSANEAHAPSLLGVSEDVKDKVLTSLMRATRLSDEWTPPVWGTNGSSSKIKPMPPPVILIKAMERIAMENLEDECILDFTRELPDLGWSDMHQGFVSYVVQTPGNHYSLFDDDYMLSTTANVTKALNIDIRGPIGSLVSCVGFGFVQTFRQALIVRAIEGAVNGNTAVIRTMVSEVVDDERYKPRAFLLMPIAFNIAVILGPILAFFVAAVTNGYADTEKPRGTSSASNGRYPFAPPALFNGAILLTALLLVLFRLKEEDPALKIARKLTGLFLGAKKERYTDVGYQNLHEEDGEEMMPWRCDPFEDQSTGVGRDALLVKPVPTVLPLRRMFTWNLCLTIASQAILEGHVGAYNTLWPSFLSASVVDDGKVRSFWSFSGGLGMSIRDVARSLVILGIVGLPLQVFGYPRAVQRFRILGLWRVFLLGFPLAYALTPLLAVLPSDSPLPAPRDGAIVWSMIIFVQSLVIVSGSFVLPAQLTLTNNCPG
;
A
#
# COMPACT_ATOMS: atom_id res chain seq x y z
N MET A 1 -38.22 -15.57 -5.71
CA MET A 1 -37.85 -14.13 -5.69
C MET A 1 -37.05 -13.83 -6.94
N HIS A 2 -37.48 -12.90 -7.80
CA HIS A 2 -36.64 -12.44 -8.90
C HIS A 2 -35.48 -11.61 -8.33
N ILE A 3 -34.29 -12.20 -8.24
CA ILE A 3 -33.06 -11.48 -7.86
C ILE A 3 -32.74 -10.52 -9.03
N SER A 4 -32.50 -9.24 -8.73
CA SER A 4 -32.14 -8.25 -9.75
C SER A 4 -30.75 -8.55 -10.33
N ASN A 5 -30.56 -8.36 -11.64
CA ASN A 5 -29.25 -8.47 -12.31
C ASN A 5 -28.90 -7.12 -12.98
N PRO A 6 -27.77 -6.46 -12.63
CA PRO A 6 -26.74 -6.86 -11.66
C PRO A 6 -27.26 -6.93 -10.22
N VAL A 7 -26.81 -7.94 -9.46
CA VAL A 7 -27.14 -8.08 -8.04
C VAL A 7 -26.19 -7.23 -7.22
N LYS A 8 -26.71 -6.46 -6.26
CA LYS A 8 -25.85 -5.70 -5.35
C LYS A 8 -25.31 -6.62 -4.26
N ILE A 9 -24.00 -6.78 -4.20
CA ILE A 9 -23.31 -7.60 -3.19
C ILE A 9 -22.96 -6.74 -1.98
N GLN A 10 -22.37 -5.57 -2.20
CA GLN A 10 -21.95 -4.67 -1.13
C GLN A 10 -22.30 -3.21 -1.45
N ASP A 11 -22.82 -2.48 -0.46
CA ASP A 11 -22.92 -1.01 -0.53
C ASP A 11 -21.55 -0.36 -0.26
N ALA A 12 -21.31 0.82 -0.83
CA ALA A 12 -20.08 1.56 -0.56
C ALA A 12 -19.99 1.96 0.92
N LEU A 13 -18.80 1.78 1.49
CA LEU A 13 -18.39 2.49 2.68
C LEU A 13 -18.42 3.99 2.38
N PRO A 14 -18.72 4.87 3.35
CA PRO A 14 -18.91 6.27 3.00
C PRO A 14 -17.59 6.97 2.65
N THR A 15 -16.44 6.46 3.11
CA THR A 15 -15.10 6.84 2.61
C THR A 15 -14.92 6.56 1.11
N HIS A 16 -15.66 5.59 0.58
CA HIS A 16 -15.70 5.18 -0.83
C HIS A 16 -17.01 5.56 -1.54
N ALA A 17 -17.83 6.46 -0.98
CA ALA A 17 -19.11 6.83 -1.57
C ALA A 17 -19.00 7.37 -3.00
N ARG A 18 -17.86 8.01 -3.30
CA ARG A 18 -17.52 8.55 -4.64
C ARG A 18 -16.62 7.62 -5.46
N SER A 19 -16.21 6.48 -4.92
CA SER A 19 -15.40 5.50 -5.67
C SER A 19 -16.23 4.90 -6.81
N PRO A 20 -15.58 4.59 -7.95
CA PRO A 20 -16.22 3.85 -9.03
C PRO A 20 -16.83 2.55 -8.50
N PRO A 21 -18.06 2.19 -8.92
CA PRO A 21 -18.62 0.89 -8.59
C PRO A 21 -17.83 -0.23 -9.29
N VAL A 22 -17.73 -1.36 -8.59
CA VAL A 22 -17.07 -2.58 -9.03
C VAL A 22 -18.13 -3.54 -9.55
N PHE A 23 -17.92 -4.07 -10.75
CA PHE A 23 -18.72 -5.15 -11.30
C PHE A 23 -17.87 -6.42 -11.36
N LEU A 24 -18.27 -7.44 -10.60
CA LEU A 24 -17.68 -8.77 -10.58
C LEU A 24 -18.53 -9.72 -11.42
N ILE A 25 -17.94 -10.28 -12.46
CA ILE A 25 -18.62 -11.15 -13.42
C ILE A 25 -18.48 -12.60 -12.96
N HIS A 26 -19.55 -13.38 -13.03
CA HIS A 26 -19.57 -14.78 -12.62
C HIS A 26 -18.44 -15.62 -13.22
N ASP A 27 -18.13 -16.72 -12.55
CA ASP A 27 -17.18 -17.73 -12.96
C ASP A 27 -17.78 -18.70 -14.00
N ALA A 28 -17.07 -19.76 -14.36
CA ALA A 28 -17.57 -20.73 -15.34
C ALA A 28 -18.85 -21.46 -14.87
N GLY A 29 -19.10 -21.53 -13.56
CA GLY A 29 -20.35 -22.06 -13.00
C GLY A 29 -21.59 -21.18 -13.20
N GLY A 30 -21.46 -19.96 -13.73
CA GLY A 30 -22.60 -19.08 -14.02
C GLY A 30 -23.11 -18.28 -12.82
N THR A 31 -22.52 -18.48 -11.64
CA THR A 31 -23.02 -17.94 -10.36
C THR A 31 -22.10 -16.86 -9.78
N VAL A 32 -22.61 -16.09 -8.82
CA VAL A 32 -21.84 -15.05 -8.12
C VAL A 32 -21.72 -15.32 -6.62
N PHE A 33 -22.01 -16.55 -6.19
CA PHE A 33 -22.03 -16.93 -4.77
C PHE A 33 -20.67 -16.70 -4.10
N SER A 34 -19.58 -17.03 -4.80
CA SER A 34 -18.21 -16.80 -4.33
C SER A 34 -17.91 -15.32 -4.02
N TYR A 35 -18.64 -14.37 -4.62
CA TYR A 35 -18.43 -12.96 -4.31
C TYR A 35 -19.19 -12.48 -3.08
N PHE A 36 -20.20 -13.23 -2.62
CA PHE A 36 -20.91 -12.93 -1.38
C PHE A 36 -20.11 -13.33 -0.13
N THR A 37 -19.16 -14.24 -0.27
CA THR A 37 -18.27 -14.66 0.82
C THR A 37 -17.12 -13.68 1.04
N LEU A 38 -16.79 -12.84 0.04
CA LEU A 38 -15.78 -11.79 0.18
C LEU A 38 -16.13 -10.83 1.31
N GLY A 39 -15.11 -10.50 2.12
CA GLY A 39 -15.24 -9.45 3.11
C GLY A 39 -15.41 -8.06 2.50
N ARG A 40 -15.49 -7.03 3.34
CA ARG A 40 -15.79 -5.65 2.91
C ARG A 40 -14.67 -5.08 2.02
N LEU A 41 -15.00 -4.80 0.77
CA LEU A 41 -14.03 -4.29 -0.22
C LEU A 41 -13.90 -2.76 -0.24
N GLY A 42 -14.90 -2.02 0.27
CA GLY A 42 -14.91 -0.56 0.27
C GLY A 42 -15.93 0.08 -0.68
N PRO A 43 -15.76 0.00 -2.03
CA PRO A 43 -16.68 0.60 -2.98
C PRO A 43 -18.01 -0.16 -3.09
N ARG A 44 -18.94 0.36 -3.90
CA ARG A 44 -20.16 -0.39 -4.27
C ARG A 44 -19.75 -1.58 -5.13
N VAL A 45 -20.23 -2.78 -4.78
CA VAL A 45 -19.90 -4.03 -5.50
C VAL A 45 -21.19 -4.65 -6.03
N TYR A 46 -21.19 -4.93 -7.33
CA TYR A 46 -22.26 -5.63 -8.03
C TYR A 46 -21.75 -6.93 -8.62
N GLY A 47 -22.50 -8.01 -8.46
CA GLY A 47 -22.31 -9.28 -9.15
C GLY A 47 -23.16 -9.33 -10.41
N ILE A 48 -22.62 -9.88 -11.50
CA ILE A 48 -23.39 -10.23 -12.69
C ILE A 48 -23.36 -11.75 -12.83
N TYR A 49 -24.48 -12.40 -12.52
CA TYR A 49 -24.69 -13.84 -12.76
C TYR A 49 -25.19 -14.07 -14.19
N ASP A 50 -25.10 -15.30 -14.69
CA ASP A 50 -25.56 -15.64 -16.04
C ASP A 50 -27.09 -15.52 -16.17
N PRO A 51 -27.63 -14.59 -16.95
CA PRO A 51 -29.08 -14.48 -17.19
C PRO A 51 -29.69 -15.72 -17.85
N GLN A 52 -28.87 -16.56 -18.50
CA GLN A 52 -29.26 -17.81 -19.14
C GLN A 52 -28.89 -19.05 -18.30
N PHE A 53 -28.62 -18.87 -17.00
CA PHE A 53 -28.32 -19.96 -16.07
C PHE A 53 -29.42 -21.02 -16.00
N GLU A 54 -30.69 -20.60 -16.07
CA GLU A 54 -31.85 -21.52 -16.03
C GLU A 54 -32.16 -22.19 -17.38
N GLN A 55 -31.46 -21.82 -18.47
CA GLN A 55 -31.70 -22.42 -19.78
C GLN A 55 -30.90 -23.72 -19.94
N LEU A 56 -31.62 -24.84 -19.87
CA LEU A 56 -31.10 -26.18 -20.14
C LEU A 56 -31.04 -26.47 -21.66
N GLY A 57 -29.99 -27.16 -22.12
CA GLY A 57 -29.83 -27.61 -23.51
C GLY A 57 -29.04 -26.67 -24.44
N ASN A 58 -29.23 -26.82 -25.77
CA ASN A 58 -28.48 -26.11 -26.82
C ASN A 58 -28.86 -24.62 -27.00
N GLY A 59 -29.83 -24.11 -26.23
CA GLY A 59 -30.12 -22.68 -26.14
C GLY A 59 -29.13 -22.03 -25.18
N GLY A 60 -28.22 -21.21 -25.70
CA GLY A 60 -27.18 -20.55 -24.90
C GLY A 60 -26.45 -19.48 -25.70
N TRP A 61 -25.63 -18.69 -25.00
CA TRP A 61 -24.70 -17.73 -25.59
C TRP A 61 -23.89 -18.37 -26.73
N GLN A 62 -23.84 -17.70 -27.89
CA GLN A 62 -23.08 -18.18 -29.06
C GLN A 62 -21.63 -17.70 -29.04
N SER A 63 -21.33 -16.65 -28.28
CA SER A 63 -19.97 -16.12 -28.15
C SER A 63 -19.81 -15.31 -26.86
N ILE A 64 -18.56 -15.21 -26.38
CA ILE A 64 -18.18 -14.27 -25.31
C ILE A 64 -18.52 -12.82 -25.70
N LEU A 65 -18.50 -12.47 -26.99
CA LEU A 65 -18.88 -11.16 -27.49
C LEU A 65 -20.35 -10.84 -27.23
N GLU A 66 -21.25 -11.76 -27.59
CA GLU A 66 -22.70 -11.62 -27.37
C GLU A 66 -23.02 -11.45 -25.87
N MET A 67 -22.36 -12.26 -25.05
CA MET A 67 -22.48 -12.25 -23.60
C MET A 67 -21.99 -10.91 -23.00
N ALA A 68 -20.83 -10.42 -23.45
CA ALA A 68 -20.29 -9.12 -23.05
C ALA A 68 -21.24 -7.96 -23.40
N GLU A 69 -21.84 -7.97 -24.59
CA GLU A 69 -22.83 -6.95 -24.99
C GLU A 69 -24.07 -6.96 -24.09
N ALA A 70 -24.57 -8.16 -23.74
CA ALA A 70 -25.67 -8.29 -22.80
C ALA A 70 -25.30 -7.75 -21.42
N TYR A 71 -24.07 -8.00 -20.94
CA TYR A 71 -23.64 -7.56 -19.62
C TYR A 71 -23.44 -6.04 -19.57
N ILE A 72 -22.98 -5.42 -20.67
CA ILE A 72 -22.96 -3.96 -20.81
C ILE A 72 -24.37 -3.37 -20.68
N ARG A 73 -25.40 -4.02 -21.27
CA ARG A 73 -26.80 -3.58 -21.11
C ARG A 73 -27.27 -3.68 -19.66
N LEU A 74 -26.84 -4.71 -18.92
CA LEU A 74 -27.14 -4.86 -17.50
C LEU A 74 -26.44 -3.79 -16.65
N MET A 75 -25.14 -3.56 -16.86
CA MET A 75 -24.35 -2.53 -16.16
C MET A 75 -24.97 -1.14 -16.34
N ARG A 76 -25.48 -0.82 -17.54
CA ARG A 76 -26.12 0.46 -17.85
C ARG A 76 -27.42 0.73 -17.08
N LYS A 77 -28.07 -0.32 -16.54
CA LYS A 77 -29.23 -0.14 -15.65
C LYS A 77 -28.82 0.46 -14.30
N VAL A 78 -27.56 0.29 -13.90
CA VAL A 78 -27.01 0.75 -12.62
C VAL A 78 -26.20 2.04 -12.78
N VAL A 79 -25.37 2.11 -13.82
CA VAL A 79 -24.50 3.26 -14.11
C VAL A 79 -24.70 3.70 -15.55
N VAL A 80 -25.31 4.86 -15.74
CA VAL A 80 -25.57 5.40 -17.09
C VAL A 80 -24.32 6.01 -17.70
N ARG A 81 -23.55 6.76 -16.89
CA ARG A 81 -22.27 7.40 -17.25
C ARG A 81 -21.35 7.46 -16.04
N GLY A 82 -20.04 7.44 -16.29
CA GLY A 82 -19.01 7.54 -15.26
C GLY A 82 -17.96 6.44 -15.38
N SER A 83 -17.06 6.42 -14.39
CA SER A 83 -16.04 5.40 -14.24
C SER A 83 -16.61 4.14 -13.58
N ILE A 84 -16.13 2.98 -13.99
CA ILE A 84 -16.41 1.67 -13.38
C ILE A 84 -15.11 0.87 -13.24
N ILE A 85 -15.12 -0.10 -12.33
CA ILE A 85 -14.07 -1.13 -12.22
C ILE A 85 -14.70 -2.46 -12.62
N LEU A 86 -14.00 -3.23 -13.45
CA LEU A 86 -14.43 -4.57 -13.85
C LEU A 86 -13.54 -5.61 -13.20
N GLY A 87 -14.11 -6.74 -12.84
CA GLY A 87 -13.33 -7.90 -12.44
C GLY A 87 -14.11 -9.19 -12.62
N GLY A 88 -13.41 -10.30 -12.45
CA GLY A 88 -14.03 -11.61 -12.52
C GLY A 88 -13.04 -12.71 -12.18
N TRP A 89 -13.56 -13.77 -11.57
CA TRP A 89 -12.85 -15.00 -11.28
C TRP A 89 -12.92 -15.95 -12.46
N SER A 90 -11.80 -16.58 -12.78
CA SER A 90 -11.73 -17.61 -13.82
C SER A 90 -12.26 -17.06 -15.16
N PHE A 91 -13.24 -17.73 -15.76
CA PHE A 91 -13.97 -17.29 -16.97
C PHE A 91 -14.49 -15.84 -16.91
N GLY A 92 -14.92 -15.37 -15.73
CA GLY A 92 -15.40 -14.00 -15.55
C GLY A 92 -14.35 -12.93 -15.89
N GLY A 93 -13.06 -13.24 -15.74
CA GLY A 93 -11.98 -12.34 -16.14
C GLY A 93 -11.88 -12.16 -17.65
N MET A 94 -12.11 -13.22 -18.44
CA MET A 94 -12.14 -13.14 -19.91
C MET A 94 -13.29 -12.24 -20.38
N LEU A 95 -14.47 -12.39 -19.76
CA LEU A 95 -15.61 -11.51 -19.98
C LEU A 95 -15.30 -10.06 -19.58
N ALA A 96 -14.61 -9.83 -18.46
CA ALA A 96 -14.21 -8.49 -18.04
C ALA A 96 -13.31 -7.80 -19.09
N VAL A 97 -12.37 -8.55 -19.67
CA VAL A 97 -11.50 -8.08 -20.76
C VAL A 97 -12.32 -7.74 -22.01
N GLN A 98 -13.23 -8.63 -22.42
CA GLN A 98 -14.08 -8.39 -23.60
C GLN A 98 -14.99 -7.17 -23.41
N ILE A 99 -15.64 -7.04 -22.25
CA ILE A 99 -16.50 -5.90 -21.92
C ILE A 99 -15.70 -4.61 -21.94
N SER A 100 -14.49 -4.62 -21.36
CA SER A 100 -13.62 -3.45 -21.35
C SER A 100 -13.24 -3.02 -22.77
N HIS A 101 -12.94 -3.96 -23.66
CA HIS A 101 -12.65 -3.66 -25.06
C HIS A 101 -13.84 -3.01 -25.78
N LEU A 102 -15.04 -3.59 -25.64
CA LEU A 102 -16.26 -3.04 -26.23
C LEU A 102 -16.58 -1.63 -25.71
N LEU A 103 -16.37 -1.39 -24.41
CA LEU A 103 -16.54 -0.07 -23.81
C LEU A 103 -15.47 0.91 -24.28
N SER A 104 -14.25 0.47 -24.58
CA SER A 104 -13.21 1.36 -25.13
C SER A 104 -13.52 1.84 -26.56
N LEU A 105 -14.18 1.00 -27.36
CA LEU A 105 -14.58 1.32 -28.73
C LEU A 105 -15.87 2.15 -28.81
N ASN A 106 -16.88 1.74 -28.03
CA ASN A 106 -18.27 2.20 -28.19
C ASN A 106 -18.90 2.69 -26.87
N GLY A 107 -18.08 2.94 -25.84
CA GLY A 107 -18.53 3.40 -24.53
C GLY A 107 -19.10 4.81 -24.59
N ARG A 108 -20.42 4.93 -24.75
CA ARG A 108 -21.19 6.19 -24.69
C ARG A 108 -21.24 6.79 -23.26
N GLY A 109 -20.08 6.96 -22.62
CA GLY A 109 -19.92 7.60 -21.31
C GLY A 109 -19.58 6.68 -20.14
N LEU A 110 -19.43 5.36 -20.36
CA LEU A 110 -18.86 4.45 -19.36
C LEU A 110 -17.36 4.23 -19.64
N LYS A 111 -16.53 4.43 -18.62
CA LYS A 111 -15.07 4.25 -18.72
C LYS A 111 -14.61 3.20 -17.70
N VAL A 112 -13.87 2.21 -18.16
CA VAL A 112 -13.23 1.22 -17.28
C VAL A 112 -11.94 1.81 -16.74
N GLU A 113 -11.83 1.94 -15.42
CA GLU A 113 -10.61 2.47 -14.77
C GLU A 113 -9.53 1.42 -14.58
N ARG A 114 -9.92 0.17 -14.31
CA ARG A 114 -9.02 -0.98 -14.17
C ARG A 114 -9.79 -2.29 -14.33
N ILE A 115 -9.07 -3.36 -14.63
CA ILE A 115 -9.57 -4.74 -14.68
C ILE A 115 -8.91 -5.54 -13.55
N ILE A 116 -9.68 -6.29 -12.78
CA ILE A 116 -9.19 -7.22 -11.75
C ILE A 116 -9.48 -8.65 -12.20
N LEU A 117 -8.43 -9.37 -12.57
CA LEU A 117 -8.49 -10.78 -12.91
C LEU A 117 -8.26 -11.57 -11.62
N ILE A 118 -9.23 -12.39 -11.21
CA ILE A 118 -9.07 -13.29 -10.07
C ILE A 118 -8.79 -14.66 -10.67
N ASP A 119 -7.55 -15.11 -10.59
CA ASP A 119 -7.07 -16.39 -11.09
C ASP A 119 -7.58 -16.79 -12.48
N SER A 120 -7.68 -15.80 -13.36
CA SER A 120 -8.12 -15.99 -14.74
C SER A 120 -6.92 -16.34 -15.59
N ILE A 121 -6.90 -17.57 -16.13
CA ILE A 121 -5.83 -18.02 -17.02
C ILE A 121 -6.09 -17.60 -18.47
N TYR A 122 -5.02 -17.40 -19.22
CA TYR A 122 -5.05 -17.35 -20.68
C TYR A 122 -4.06 -18.37 -21.24
N SER A 123 -4.51 -19.24 -22.14
CA SER A 123 -3.64 -20.23 -22.77
C SER A 123 -3.97 -20.34 -24.26
N THR A 124 -2.93 -20.39 -25.08
CA THR A 124 -3.02 -20.70 -26.51
C THR A 124 -3.04 -22.20 -26.79
N ARG A 125 -2.84 -23.04 -25.76
CA ARG A 125 -2.86 -24.49 -25.87
C ARG A 125 -4.31 -24.97 -26.02
N ALA A 126 -4.58 -25.74 -27.07
CA ALA A 126 -5.89 -26.34 -27.28
C ALA A 126 -6.29 -27.20 -26.07
N ARG A 127 -7.45 -26.92 -25.47
CA ARG A 127 -8.03 -27.76 -24.43
C ARG A 127 -8.45 -29.08 -25.08
N LYS A 128 -7.88 -30.21 -24.66
CA LYS A 128 -8.49 -31.51 -24.95
C LYS A 128 -9.81 -31.55 -24.17
N SER A 129 -10.92 -31.83 -24.86
CA SER A 129 -12.27 -32.04 -24.33
C SER A 129 -12.24 -32.39 -22.83
N ALA A 130 -12.70 -31.47 -21.98
CA ALA A 130 -12.75 -31.69 -20.55
C ALA A 130 -13.57 -32.96 -20.28
N ASN A 131 -12.93 -34.02 -19.81
CA ASN A 131 -13.65 -35.15 -19.22
C ASN A 131 -14.43 -34.61 -18.01
N GLU A 132 -15.65 -35.10 -17.83
CA GLU A 132 -16.63 -34.75 -16.77
C GLU A 132 -16.07 -34.79 -15.33
N ALA A 133 -14.87 -35.34 -15.13
CA ALA A 133 -14.25 -35.67 -13.85
C ALA A 133 -13.71 -34.50 -13.00
N HIS A 134 -13.84 -33.24 -13.42
CA HIS A 134 -13.17 -32.11 -12.73
C HIS A 134 -14.10 -30.98 -12.28
N ALA A 135 -15.40 -31.23 -12.24
CA ALA A 135 -16.34 -30.28 -11.63
C ALA A 135 -16.11 -30.22 -10.11
N PRO A 136 -16.12 -29.03 -9.48
CA PRO A 136 -15.94 -28.90 -8.04
C PRO A 136 -17.03 -29.69 -7.28
N SER A 137 -16.68 -30.28 -6.13
CA SER A 137 -17.67 -30.99 -5.30
C SER A 137 -18.65 -29.98 -4.71
N LEU A 138 -19.86 -29.87 -5.28
CA LEU A 138 -20.94 -29.04 -4.75
C LEU A 138 -21.61 -29.75 -3.56
N LEU A 139 -20.93 -29.80 -2.43
CA LEU A 139 -21.47 -30.33 -1.16
C LEU A 139 -22.69 -29.52 -0.72
N GLY A 140 -23.83 -30.18 -0.49
CA GLY A 140 -25.04 -29.56 0.04
C GLY A 140 -25.97 -28.89 -0.99
N VAL A 141 -25.69 -29.02 -2.29
CA VAL A 141 -26.52 -28.45 -3.37
C VAL A 141 -27.46 -29.51 -3.96
N SER A 142 -28.70 -29.14 -4.30
CA SER A 142 -29.67 -30.04 -4.94
C SER A 142 -29.19 -30.50 -6.32
N GLU A 143 -29.47 -31.75 -6.71
CA GLU A 143 -29.04 -32.31 -8.01
C GLU A 143 -29.41 -31.43 -9.22
N ASP A 144 -30.60 -30.83 -9.25
CA ASP A 144 -31.01 -29.90 -10.33
C ASP A 144 -30.06 -28.70 -10.50
N VAL A 145 -29.52 -28.17 -9.40
CA VAL A 145 -28.58 -27.04 -9.45
C VAL A 145 -27.19 -27.52 -9.87
N LYS A 146 -26.79 -28.75 -9.51
CA LYS A 146 -25.54 -29.34 -9.97
C LYS A 146 -25.54 -29.51 -11.49
N ASP A 147 -26.64 -30.04 -12.05
CA ASP A 147 -26.80 -30.21 -13.50
C ASP A 147 -26.71 -28.87 -14.25
N LYS A 148 -27.31 -27.81 -13.69
CA LYS A 148 -27.24 -26.45 -14.26
C LYS A 148 -25.83 -25.85 -14.18
N VAL A 149 -25.13 -26.03 -13.07
CA VAL A 149 -23.74 -25.59 -12.93
C VAL A 149 -22.84 -26.36 -13.89
N LEU A 150 -23.01 -27.67 -14.03
CA LEU A 150 -22.26 -28.50 -14.97
C LEU A 150 -22.50 -28.08 -16.42
N THR A 151 -23.76 -27.83 -16.78
CA THR A 151 -24.13 -27.29 -18.11
C THR A 151 -23.46 -25.94 -18.36
N SER A 152 -23.44 -25.06 -17.35
CA SER A 152 -22.78 -23.75 -17.43
C SER A 152 -21.26 -23.87 -17.60
N LEU A 153 -20.63 -24.80 -16.87
CA LEU A 153 -19.19 -25.11 -16.99
C LEU A 153 -18.83 -25.60 -18.40
N MET A 154 -19.61 -26.52 -18.96
CA MET A 154 -19.40 -27.02 -20.33
C MET A 154 -19.56 -25.89 -21.36
N ARG A 155 -20.59 -25.05 -21.20
CA ARG A 155 -20.82 -23.87 -22.06
C ARG A 155 -19.66 -22.88 -21.97
N ALA A 156 -19.23 -22.52 -20.77
CA ALA A 156 -18.13 -21.59 -20.54
C ALA A 156 -16.82 -22.13 -21.11
N THR A 157 -16.56 -23.43 -20.98
CA THR A 157 -15.39 -24.10 -21.57
C THR A 157 -15.39 -23.96 -23.09
N ARG A 158 -16.51 -24.33 -23.74
CA ARG A 158 -16.67 -24.17 -25.19
C ARG A 158 -16.48 -22.71 -25.64
N LEU A 159 -17.14 -21.77 -24.95
CA LEU A 159 -17.03 -20.35 -25.26
C LEU A 159 -15.60 -19.82 -25.10
N SER A 160 -14.85 -20.33 -24.12
CA SER A 160 -13.44 -19.98 -23.91
C SER A 160 -12.56 -20.51 -25.03
N ASP A 161 -12.82 -21.73 -25.51
CA ASP A 161 -12.03 -22.36 -26.57
C ASP A 161 -12.25 -21.69 -27.94
N GLU A 162 -13.47 -21.25 -28.20
CA GLU A 162 -13.84 -20.50 -29.40
C GLU A 162 -13.51 -18.99 -29.30
N TRP A 163 -13.09 -18.50 -28.12
CA TRP A 163 -12.84 -17.09 -27.91
C TRP A 163 -11.54 -16.63 -28.56
N THR A 164 -11.66 -15.61 -29.41
CA THR A 164 -10.52 -14.86 -29.89
C THR A 164 -10.37 -13.59 -29.06
N PRO A 165 -9.22 -13.39 -28.39
CA PRO A 165 -9.05 -12.24 -27.53
C PRO A 165 -9.04 -10.93 -28.34
N PRO A 166 -9.56 -9.84 -27.76
CA PRO A 166 -9.59 -8.56 -28.44
C PRO A 166 -8.18 -7.99 -28.65
N VAL A 167 -7.92 -7.50 -29.86
CA VAL A 167 -6.65 -6.84 -30.19
C VAL A 167 -6.69 -5.39 -29.73
N TRP A 168 -5.65 -4.99 -29.00
CA TRP A 168 -5.43 -3.62 -28.57
C TRP A 168 -4.36 -2.96 -29.45
N GLY A 169 -4.68 -1.82 -30.06
CA GLY A 169 -3.70 -0.94 -30.71
C GLY A 169 -2.79 -1.51 -31.82
N THR A 170 -3.31 -2.07 -32.92
CA THR A 170 -2.47 -2.38 -34.11
C THR A 170 -2.46 -1.27 -35.16
N ASN A 171 -1.39 -1.21 -35.97
CA ASN A 171 -1.08 -0.18 -36.98
C ASN A 171 -2.00 -0.14 -38.22
N GLY A 172 -3.27 -0.54 -38.11
CA GLY A 172 -4.19 -0.65 -39.26
C GLY A 172 -5.54 0.09 -39.14
N SER A 173 -5.89 0.69 -38.00
CA SER A 173 -7.19 1.37 -37.83
C SER A 173 -7.07 2.87 -38.13
N SER A 174 -7.81 3.35 -39.14
CA SER A 174 -7.91 4.76 -39.53
C SER A 174 -8.67 5.65 -38.53
N SER A 175 -8.97 5.14 -37.32
CA SER A 175 -9.63 5.92 -36.26
C SER A 175 -8.60 6.74 -35.47
N LYS A 176 -8.92 8.02 -35.18
CA LYS A 176 -8.02 8.96 -34.46
C LYS A 176 -7.71 8.56 -33.01
N ILE A 177 -8.34 7.51 -32.46
CA ILE A 177 -8.17 7.05 -31.07
C ILE A 177 -7.91 5.55 -31.07
N LYS A 178 -6.66 5.13 -30.79
CA LYS A 178 -6.33 3.72 -30.63
C LYS A 178 -6.78 3.24 -29.24
N PRO A 179 -7.61 2.17 -29.13
CA PRO A 179 -7.99 1.62 -27.84
C PRO A 179 -6.76 0.97 -27.18
N MET A 180 -6.46 1.39 -25.96
CA MET A 180 -5.46 0.77 -25.09
C MET A 180 -6.16 0.08 -23.92
N PRO A 181 -5.63 -1.05 -23.42
CA PRO A 181 -6.22 -1.71 -22.28
C PRO A 181 -6.08 -0.82 -21.04
N PRO A 182 -7.11 -0.74 -20.19
CA PRO A 182 -6.95 -0.13 -18.87
C PRO A 182 -5.96 -0.95 -18.03
N PRO A 183 -5.40 -0.39 -16.94
CA PRO A 183 -4.55 -1.15 -16.03
C PRO A 183 -5.19 -2.46 -15.59
N VAL A 184 -4.49 -3.57 -15.78
CA VAL A 184 -4.96 -4.92 -15.44
C VAL A 184 -4.19 -5.42 -14.23
N ILE A 185 -4.91 -5.84 -13.20
CA ILE A 185 -4.34 -6.40 -11.98
C ILE A 185 -4.79 -7.85 -11.90
N LEU A 186 -3.83 -8.77 -11.83
CA LEU A 186 -4.06 -10.19 -11.67
C LEU A 186 -3.88 -10.58 -10.20
N ILE A 187 -4.82 -11.32 -9.65
CA ILE A 187 -4.70 -12.03 -8.38
C ILE A 187 -4.46 -13.49 -8.74
N LYS A 188 -3.29 -14.03 -8.45
CA LYS A 188 -2.83 -15.35 -8.88
C LYS A 188 -2.77 -16.31 -7.71
N ALA A 189 -3.48 -17.43 -7.81
CA ALA A 189 -3.36 -18.57 -6.90
C ALA A 189 -1.97 -19.21 -7.04
N MET A 190 -1.37 -19.58 -5.91
CA MET A 190 0.00 -20.08 -5.86
C MET A 190 0.10 -21.59 -6.00
N GLU A 191 -0.91 -22.32 -5.57
CA GLU A 191 -0.88 -23.79 -5.57
C GLU A 191 -1.55 -24.35 -6.82
N ARG A 192 -1.06 -25.52 -7.24
CA ARG A 192 -1.67 -26.33 -8.29
C ARG A 192 -2.84 -27.14 -7.72
N ILE A 193 -3.79 -27.47 -8.57
CA ILE A 193 -4.89 -28.38 -8.25
C ILE A 193 -4.34 -29.80 -8.20
N ALA A 194 -4.58 -30.51 -7.11
CA ALA A 194 -4.21 -31.91 -6.99
C ALA A 194 -5.05 -32.76 -7.95
N MET A 195 -4.38 -33.58 -8.76
CA MET A 195 -5.01 -34.52 -9.70
C MET A 195 -4.91 -35.94 -9.14
N GLU A 196 -5.90 -36.79 -9.42
CA GLU A 196 -5.89 -38.19 -8.98
C GLU A 196 -4.67 -38.96 -9.52
N ASN A 197 -4.27 -38.65 -10.76
CA ASN A 197 -3.04 -39.15 -11.36
C ASN A 197 -1.95 -38.08 -11.34
N LEU A 198 -0.75 -38.44 -10.87
CA LEU A 198 0.41 -37.55 -10.79
C LEU A 198 0.94 -37.06 -12.15
N GLU A 199 0.60 -37.76 -13.24
CA GLU A 199 1.01 -37.39 -14.61
C GLU A 199 0.03 -36.44 -15.30
N ASP A 200 -1.19 -36.30 -14.76
CA ASP A 200 -2.20 -35.41 -15.32
C ASP A 200 -2.03 -33.99 -14.77
N GLU A 201 -2.20 -32.99 -15.64
CA GLU A 201 -2.16 -31.58 -15.25
C GLU A 201 -3.53 -30.95 -15.49
N CYS A 202 -4.05 -30.24 -14.49
CA CYS A 202 -5.30 -29.49 -14.65
C CYS A 202 -5.11 -28.40 -15.73
N ILE A 203 -6.12 -28.22 -16.59
CA ILE A 203 -6.10 -27.18 -17.64
C ILE A 203 -5.90 -25.78 -17.04
N LEU A 204 -6.43 -25.56 -15.83
CA LEU A 204 -6.31 -24.31 -15.08
C LEU A 204 -4.88 -24.06 -14.55
N ASP A 205 -4.00 -25.07 -14.65
CA ASP A 205 -2.61 -24.97 -14.21
C ASP A 205 -1.59 -24.96 -15.36
N PHE A 206 -2.02 -25.09 -16.62
CA PHE A 206 -1.13 -25.06 -17.79
C PHE A 206 -0.21 -23.84 -17.85
N THR A 207 -0.67 -22.70 -17.33
CA THR A 207 0.10 -21.46 -17.27
C THR A 207 0.44 -21.03 -15.85
N ARG A 208 0.25 -21.91 -14.85
CA ARG A 208 0.47 -21.63 -13.43
C ARG A 208 1.90 -21.18 -13.13
N GLU A 209 2.88 -21.69 -13.86
CA GLU A 209 4.29 -21.29 -13.72
C GLU A 209 4.56 -19.89 -14.28
N LEU A 210 3.74 -19.43 -15.23
CA LEU A 210 3.92 -18.11 -15.83
C LEU A 210 3.49 -17.03 -14.83
N PRO A 211 4.26 -15.92 -14.72
CA PRO A 211 3.99 -14.88 -13.72
C PRO A 211 2.61 -14.23 -13.90
N ASP A 212 2.11 -14.16 -15.11
CA ASP A 212 0.86 -13.52 -15.49
C ASP A 212 -0.19 -14.50 -16.02
N LEU A 213 -0.04 -15.81 -15.73
CA LEU A 213 -0.94 -16.87 -16.19
C LEU A 213 -1.17 -16.88 -17.72
N GLY A 214 -0.17 -16.44 -18.49
CA GLY A 214 -0.15 -16.51 -19.96
C GLY A 214 -0.69 -15.27 -20.68
N TRP A 215 -1.20 -14.26 -19.96
CA TRP A 215 -1.80 -13.07 -20.59
C TRP A 215 -0.83 -12.25 -21.47
N SER A 216 0.48 -12.40 -21.31
CA SER A 216 1.50 -11.79 -22.18
C SER A 216 1.44 -12.29 -23.62
N ASP A 217 0.94 -13.51 -23.85
CA ASP A 217 0.78 -14.06 -25.20
C ASP A 217 -0.31 -13.32 -25.99
N MET A 218 -1.29 -12.74 -25.30
CA MET A 218 -2.32 -11.92 -25.93
C MET A 218 -1.79 -10.53 -26.29
N HIS A 219 -1.13 -9.87 -25.34
CA HIS A 219 -0.51 -8.57 -25.52
C HIS A 219 0.61 -8.41 -24.49
N GLN A 220 1.82 -8.09 -24.95
CA GLN A 220 2.96 -7.93 -24.06
C GLN A 220 2.68 -6.84 -23.01
N GLY A 221 2.90 -7.15 -21.73
CA GLY A 221 2.63 -6.22 -20.62
C GLY A 221 1.14 -5.93 -20.40
N PHE A 222 0.23 -6.80 -20.84
CA PHE A 222 -1.20 -6.64 -20.59
C PHE A 222 -1.51 -6.57 -19.09
N VAL A 223 -0.96 -7.50 -18.31
CA VAL A 223 -1.06 -7.50 -16.84
C VAL A 223 -0.06 -6.52 -16.27
N SER A 224 -0.57 -5.46 -15.65
CA SER A 224 0.22 -4.37 -15.06
C SER A 224 0.72 -4.72 -13.66
N TYR A 225 0.03 -5.59 -12.92
CA TYR A 225 0.40 -5.95 -11.55
C TYR A 225 -0.13 -7.34 -11.16
N VAL A 226 0.66 -8.14 -10.45
CA VAL A 226 0.28 -9.50 -10.00
C VAL A 226 0.31 -9.61 -8.48
N VAL A 227 -0.85 -9.75 -7.84
CA VAL A 227 -0.96 -10.09 -6.42
C VAL A 227 -0.97 -11.61 -6.30
N GLN A 228 -0.08 -12.18 -5.50
CA GLN A 228 -0.12 -13.61 -5.21
C GLN A 228 -1.05 -13.88 -4.02
N THR A 229 -1.79 -14.98 -4.08
CA THR A 229 -2.70 -15.41 -3.01
C THR A 229 -2.47 -16.91 -2.74
N PRO A 230 -2.45 -17.33 -1.46
CA PRO A 230 -2.33 -18.75 -1.11
C PRO A 230 -3.54 -19.56 -1.59
N GLY A 231 -3.39 -20.89 -1.65
CA GLY A 231 -4.39 -21.79 -2.20
C GLY A 231 -4.27 -22.00 -3.72
N ASN A 232 -5.12 -22.88 -4.24
CA ASN A 232 -5.30 -23.18 -5.66
C ASN A 232 -6.58 -22.51 -6.21
N HIS A 233 -6.82 -22.65 -7.51
CA HIS A 233 -7.95 -22.04 -8.22
C HIS A 233 -9.31 -22.21 -7.55
N TYR A 234 -9.61 -23.41 -7.03
CA TYR A 234 -10.90 -23.74 -6.44
C TYR A 234 -11.02 -23.33 -4.98
N SER A 235 -9.89 -23.30 -4.26
CA SER A 235 -9.87 -22.99 -2.82
C SER A 235 -9.88 -21.49 -2.48
N LEU A 236 -9.77 -20.60 -3.48
CA LEU A 236 -9.65 -19.15 -3.22
C LEU A 236 -10.79 -18.55 -2.40
N PHE A 237 -11.96 -19.18 -2.45
CA PHE A 237 -13.16 -18.74 -1.75
C PHE A 237 -13.56 -19.70 -0.62
N ASP A 238 -12.66 -20.59 -0.20
CA ASP A 238 -12.84 -21.39 1.01
C ASP A 238 -12.55 -20.54 2.26
N ASP A 239 -13.12 -20.95 3.40
CA ASP A 239 -13.01 -20.22 4.67
C ASP A 239 -11.54 -19.97 5.07
N ASP A 240 -10.65 -20.91 4.77
CA ASP A 240 -9.22 -20.85 5.09
C ASP A 240 -8.49 -19.73 4.32
N TYR A 241 -8.90 -19.45 3.08
CA TYR A 241 -8.24 -18.47 2.20
C TYR A 241 -9.04 -17.18 2.03
N MET A 242 -10.29 -17.13 2.48
CA MET A 242 -11.22 -16.01 2.29
C MET A 242 -10.65 -14.65 2.70
N LEU A 243 -9.99 -14.60 3.86
CA LEU A 243 -9.38 -13.38 4.38
C LEU A 243 -8.26 -12.88 3.46
N SER A 244 -7.40 -13.80 3.00
CA SER A 244 -6.30 -13.47 2.09
C SER A 244 -6.82 -13.00 0.72
N THR A 245 -7.81 -13.70 0.15
CA THR A 245 -8.45 -13.32 -1.12
C THR A 245 -9.13 -11.95 -1.01
N THR A 246 -9.85 -11.70 0.08
CA THR A 246 -10.49 -10.39 0.34
C THR A 246 -9.45 -9.26 0.43
N ALA A 247 -8.36 -9.47 1.17
CA ALA A 247 -7.29 -8.49 1.30
C ALA A 247 -6.64 -8.19 -0.06
N ASN A 248 -6.42 -9.22 -0.88
CA ASN A 248 -5.82 -9.11 -2.20
C ASN A 248 -6.73 -8.39 -3.20
N VAL A 249 -8.03 -8.65 -3.19
CA VAL A 249 -9.02 -7.90 -3.99
C VAL A 249 -9.09 -6.44 -3.54
N THR A 250 -9.09 -6.18 -2.23
CA THR A 250 -9.08 -4.82 -1.67
C THR A 250 -7.83 -4.06 -2.07
N LYS A 251 -6.65 -4.71 -2.01
CA LYS A 251 -5.38 -4.17 -2.50
C LYS A 251 -5.48 -3.84 -3.99
N ALA A 252 -5.98 -4.75 -4.82
CA ALA A 252 -6.16 -4.52 -6.26
C ALA A 252 -7.07 -3.32 -6.56
N LEU A 253 -8.11 -3.11 -5.76
CA LEU A 253 -8.98 -1.93 -5.86
C LEU A 253 -8.28 -0.63 -5.45
N ASN A 254 -7.37 -0.69 -4.48
CA ASN A 254 -6.72 0.47 -3.87
C ASN A 254 -5.32 0.81 -4.39
N ILE A 255 -4.70 -0.02 -5.26
CA ILE A 255 -3.40 0.32 -5.86
C ILE A 255 -3.50 1.68 -6.56
N ASP A 256 -2.78 2.66 -6.00
CA ASP A 256 -2.74 4.03 -6.48
C ASP A 256 -1.35 4.39 -7.00
N ILE A 257 -1.14 4.15 -8.29
CA ILE A 257 0.07 4.55 -9.01
C ILE A 257 0.16 6.09 -9.12
N ARG A 258 -0.95 6.81 -8.89
CA ARG A 258 -1.00 8.28 -9.00
C ARG A 258 -0.20 8.97 -7.90
N GLY A 259 -0.12 8.39 -6.70
CA GLY A 259 0.63 8.95 -5.57
C GLY A 259 2.12 9.14 -5.87
N PRO A 260 2.87 8.06 -6.18
CA PRO A 260 4.29 8.17 -6.52
C PRO A 260 4.56 9.04 -7.76
N ILE A 261 3.69 8.99 -8.78
CA ILE A 261 3.80 9.84 -9.97
C ILE A 261 3.65 11.32 -9.61
N GLY A 262 2.65 11.68 -8.80
CA GLY A 262 2.48 13.08 -8.42
C GLY A 262 3.56 13.58 -7.47
N SER A 263 4.11 12.73 -6.61
CA SER A 263 5.32 13.06 -5.84
C SER A 263 6.52 13.33 -6.75
N LEU A 264 6.73 12.50 -7.78
CA LEU A 264 7.78 12.71 -8.78
C LEU A 264 7.61 14.04 -9.52
N VAL A 265 6.42 14.30 -10.06
CA VAL A 265 6.11 15.53 -10.81
C VAL A 265 6.26 16.78 -9.93
N SER A 266 5.79 16.72 -8.68
CA SER A 266 5.87 17.86 -7.76
C SER A 266 7.30 18.13 -7.31
N CYS A 267 8.08 17.10 -6.98
CA CYS A 267 9.49 17.22 -6.60
C CYS A 267 10.34 17.81 -7.74
N VAL A 268 10.15 17.32 -8.97
CA VAL A 268 10.85 17.87 -10.15
C VAL A 268 10.40 19.30 -10.42
N GLY A 269 9.08 19.56 -10.37
CA GLY A 269 8.50 20.89 -10.57
C GLY A 269 9.03 21.94 -9.60
N PHE A 270 9.31 21.55 -8.34
CA PHE A 270 9.87 22.45 -7.33
C PHE A 270 11.24 23.03 -7.74
N GLY A 271 12.05 22.28 -8.49
CA GLY A 271 13.36 22.71 -8.98
C GLY A 271 13.30 23.89 -9.97
N PHE A 272 12.15 24.09 -10.62
CA PHE A 272 11.95 25.12 -11.65
C PHE A 272 11.12 26.32 -11.15
N VAL A 273 10.87 26.40 -9.85
CA VAL A 273 10.10 27.49 -9.24
C VAL A 273 10.92 28.79 -9.22
N GLN A 274 10.30 29.89 -9.67
CA GLN A 274 10.90 31.23 -9.65
C GLN A 274 10.18 32.19 -8.70
N THR A 275 8.93 31.89 -8.34
CA THR A 275 8.11 32.76 -7.49
C THR A 275 7.56 31.99 -6.31
N PHE A 276 7.33 32.69 -5.19
CA PHE A 276 6.72 32.10 -4.00
C PHE A 276 5.33 31.50 -4.30
N ARG A 277 4.54 32.13 -5.19
CA ARG A 277 3.23 31.61 -5.60
C ARG A 277 3.34 30.26 -6.30
N GLN A 278 4.29 30.10 -7.22
CA GLN A 278 4.58 28.80 -7.84
C GLN A 278 5.02 27.77 -6.80
N ALA A 279 5.88 28.15 -5.84
CA ALA A 279 6.31 27.27 -4.76
C ALA A 279 5.13 26.75 -3.94
N LEU A 280 4.20 27.65 -3.59
CA LEU A 280 3.02 27.34 -2.80
C LEU A 280 2.08 26.38 -3.54
N ILE A 281 1.84 26.62 -4.84
CA ILE A 281 1.00 25.74 -5.67
C ILE A 281 1.62 24.35 -5.79
N VAL A 282 2.93 24.27 -6.08
CA VAL A 282 3.64 22.98 -6.17
C VAL A 282 3.57 22.24 -4.83
N ARG A 283 3.75 22.93 -3.70
CA ARG A 283 3.63 22.32 -2.36
C ARG A 283 2.21 21.86 -2.02
N ALA A 284 1.19 22.59 -2.48
CA ALA A 284 -0.20 22.16 -2.31
C ALA A 284 -0.51 20.90 -3.13
N ILE A 285 -0.02 20.83 -4.38
CA ILE A 285 -0.14 19.63 -5.23
C ILE A 285 0.63 18.46 -4.62
N GLU A 286 1.86 18.70 -4.16
CA GLU A 286 2.68 17.69 -3.48
C GLU A 286 1.94 17.11 -2.28
N GLY A 287 1.37 17.95 -1.42
CA GLY A 287 0.57 17.51 -0.27
C GLY A 287 -0.69 16.75 -0.66
N ALA A 288 -1.39 17.19 -1.71
CA ALA A 288 -2.62 16.53 -2.18
C ALA A 288 -2.35 15.14 -2.78
N VAL A 289 -1.19 14.93 -3.40
CA VAL A 289 -0.84 13.66 -4.06
C VAL A 289 0.02 12.74 -3.19
N ASN A 290 0.60 13.24 -2.08
CA ASN A 290 1.41 12.45 -1.15
C ASN A 290 0.57 11.61 -0.17
N GLY A 291 -0.29 10.72 -0.70
CA GLY A 291 -1.03 9.73 0.09
C GLY A 291 -0.22 8.49 0.46
N ASN A 292 1.02 8.37 -0.06
CA ASN A 292 1.84 7.16 0.03
C ASN A 292 2.13 6.75 1.48
N THR A 293 2.38 7.71 2.38
CA THR A 293 2.66 7.40 3.79
C THR A 293 1.46 6.78 4.50
N ALA A 294 0.23 7.19 4.17
CA ALA A 294 -0.98 6.59 4.73
C ALA A 294 -1.21 5.17 4.21
N VAL A 295 -1.03 4.97 2.88
CA VAL A 295 -1.14 3.66 2.25
C VAL A 295 -0.10 2.68 2.80
N ILE A 296 1.16 3.11 2.98
CA ILE A 296 2.21 2.24 3.56
C ILE A 296 1.83 1.83 4.99
N ARG A 297 1.26 2.74 5.80
CA ARG A 297 0.84 2.43 7.18
C ARG A 297 -0.24 1.34 7.21
N THR A 298 -1.24 1.41 6.33
CA THR A 298 -2.30 0.39 6.27
C THR A 298 -1.77 -0.92 5.68
N MET A 299 -0.96 -0.85 4.62
CA MET A 299 -0.33 -2.01 4.00
C MET A 299 0.56 -2.78 4.99
N VAL A 300 1.35 -2.09 5.82
CA VAL A 300 2.19 -2.75 6.84
C VAL A 300 1.34 -3.44 7.89
N SER A 301 0.20 -2.87 8.29
CA SER A 301 -0.71 -3.54 9.23
C SER A 301 -1.46 -4.72 8.64
N GLU A 302 -1.68 -4.72 7.32
CA GLU A 302 -2.33 -5.80 6.58
C GLU A 302 -1.37 -6.95 6.27
N VAL A 303 -0.08 -6.66 6.01
CA VAL A 303 0.95 -7.68 5.72
C VAL A 303 1.40 -8.42 6.98
N VAL A 304 1.20 -7.84 8.17
CA VAL A 304 1.63 -8.42 9.44
C VAL A 304 0.40 -8.95 10.18
N ASP A 305 0.12 -10.23 9.99
CA ASP A 305 -1.06 -10.90 10.55
C ASP A 305 -1.06 -10.92 12.08
N ASP A 306 0.10 -11.17 12.70
CA ASP A 306 0.24 -11.28 14.16
C ASP A 306 0.43 -9.90 14.82
N GLU A 307 -0.52 -9.52 15.69
CA GLU A 307 -0.55 -8.25 16.41
C GLU A 307 0.70 -7.99 17.26
N ARG A 308 1.40 -9.04 17.71
CA ARG A 308 2.63 -8.91 18.50
C ARG A 308 3.77 -8.28 17.71
N TYR A 309 3.77 -8.45 16.39
CA TYR A 309 4.83 -7.93 15.51
C TYR A 309 4.47 -6.60 14.84
N LYS A 310 3.19 -6.20 14.84
CA LYS A 310 2.75 -4.92 14.26
C LYS A 310 3.54 -3.71 14.80
N PRO A 311 3.78 -3.54 16.11
CA PRO A 311 4.57 -2.41 16.62
C PRO A 311 6.01 -2.40 16.10
N ARG A 312 6.60 -3.58 15.83
CA ARG A 312 7.96 -3.68 15.26
C ARG A 312 7.97 -3.38 13.78
N ALA A 313 6.94 -3.79 13.04
CA ALA A 313 6.80 -3.48 11.62
C ALA A 313 6.58 -1.97 11.39
N PHE A 314 5.80 -1.33 12.27
CA PHE A 314 5.63 0.12 12.24
C PHE A 314 6.93 0.91 12.47
N LEU A 315 7.98 0.31 13.06
CA LEU A 315 9.30 0.94 13.20
C LEU A 315 10.09 1.03 11.91
N LEU A 316 9.74 0.25 10.88
CA LEU A 316 10.45 0.31 9.60
C LEU A 316 10.33 1.70 8.95
N MET A 317 9.19 2.37 9.15
CA MET A 317 8.95 3.73 8.64
C MET A 317 9.90 4.80 9.23
N PRO A 318 9.99 4.97 10.56
CA PRO A 318 10.93 5.92 11.14
C PRO A 318 12.39 5.55 10.89
N ILE A 319 12.73 4.25 10.78
CA ILE A 319 14.08 3.81 10.37
C ILE A 319 14.39 4.31 8.97
N ALA A 320 13.49 4.11 8.00
CA ALA A 320 13.64 4.60 6.64
C ALA A 320 13.77 6.14 6.59
N PHE A 321 12.98 6.84 7.42
CA PHE A 321 13.07 8.29 7.55
C PHE A 321 14.46 8.74 8.06
N ASN A 322 15.00 8.10 9.09
CA ASN A 322 16.34 8.42 9.59
C ASN A 322 17.45 8.14 8.57
N ILE A 323 17.34 7.05 7.81
CA ILE A 323 18.25 6.77 6.69
C ILE A 323 18.19 7.89 5.66
N ALA A 324 16.99 8.36 5.30
CA ALA A 324 16.81 9.48 4.37
C ALA A 324 17.38 10.80 4.92
N VAL A 325 17.24 11.06 6.23
CA VAL A 325 17.83 12.24 6.90
C VAL A 325 19.37 12.21 6.88
N ILE A 326 20.00 11.03 6.95
CA ILE A 326 21.46 10.89 6.82
C ILE A 326 21.88 11.11 5.36
N LEU A 327 21.28 10.37 4.44
CA LEU A 327 21.71 10.35 3.03
C LEU A 327 21.34 11.62 2.27
N GLY A 328 20.20 12.24 2.59
CA GLY A 328 19.63 13.38 1.87
C GLY A 328 20.58 14.58 1.79
N PRO A 329 21.03 15.16 2.92
CA PRO A 329 21.95 16.29 2.93
C PRO A 329 23.29 15.98 2.26
N ILE A 330 23.81 14.75 2.42
CA ILE A 330 25.07 14.31 1.82
C ILE A 330 24.94 14.32 0.29
N LEU A 331 23.90 13.65 -0.24
CA LEU A 331 23.65 13.57 -1.68
C LEU A 331 23.35 14.96 -2.27
N ALA A 332 22.55 15.78 -1.59
CA ALA A 332 22.24 17.14 -2.02
C ALA A 332 23.50 18.03 -2.07
N PHE A 333 24.40 17.91 -1.08
CA PHE A 333 25.67 18.62 -1.06
C PHE A 333 26.57 18.20 -2.23
N PHE A 334 26.72 16.90 -2.49
CA PHE A 334 27.52 16.41 -3.63
C PHE A 334 26.97 16.90 -4.97
N VAL A 335 25.65 16.80 -5.19
CA VAL A 335 25.03 17.29 -6.43
C VAL A 335 25.26 18.78 -6.59
N ALA A 336 25.05 19.57 -5.53
CA ALA A 336 25.27 21.01 -5.57
C ALA A 336 26.75 21.38 -5.82
N ALA A 337 27.69 20.64 -5.22
CA ALA A 337 29.12 20.86 -5.40
C ALA A 337 29.59 20.54 -6.83
N VAL A 338 29.03 19.48 -7.44
CA VAL A 338 29.32 19.09 -8.82
C VAL A 338 28.71 20.08 -9.82
N THR A 339 27.50 20.56 -9.57
CA THR A 339 26.79 21.43 -10.53
C THR A 339 27.21 22.90 -10.45
N ASN A 340 27.61 23.38 -9.27
CA ASN A 340 27.98 24.78 -9.05
C ASN A 340 29.50 25.01 -8.98
N GLY A 341 30.31 23.96 -9.09
CA GLY A 341 31.75 24.02 -8.91
C GLY A 341 32.15 24.10 -7.43
N TYR A 342 33.17 23.34 -7.05
CA TYR A 342 33.65 23.21 -5.65
C TYR A 342 34.23 24.51 -5.04
N ALA A 343 34.27 25.63 -5.77
CA ALA A 343 35.23 26.72 -5.55
C ALA A 343 34.66 28.10 -5.15
N ASP A 344 33.37 28.27 -4.83
CA ASP A 344 32.84 29.61 -4.48
C ASP A 344 31.99 29.62 -3.19
N THR A 345 32.38 28.82 -2.18
CA THR A 345 31.69 28.82 -0.88
C THR A 345 32.15 29.91 0.11
N GLU A 346 33.16 30.71 -0.25
CA GLU A 346 33.66 31.82 0.60
C GLU A 346 33.42 33.23 0.03
N LYS A 347 32.82 33.39 -1.16
CA LYS A 347 32.53 34.74 -1.66
C LYS A 347 31.24 35.31 -1.05
N PRO A 348 31.24 36.57 -0.60
CA PRO A 348 30.02 37.25 -0.19
C PRO A 348 29.05 37.28 -1.36
N ARG A 349 27.76 37.08 -1.08
CA ARG A 349 26.65 37.20 -2.04
C ARG A 349 26.85 38.45 -2.90
N GLY A 350 27.24 38.27 -4.17
CA GLY A 350 27.35 39.41 -5.09
C GLY A 350 28.22 39.24 -6.33
N THR A 351 29.13 38.26 -6.42
CA THR A 351 29.97 38.12 -7.62
C THR A 351 29.78 36.76 -8.29
N SER A 352 29.28 36.82 -9.51
CA SER A 352 28.79 35.74 -10.36
C SER A 352 29.91 34.90 -10.97
N SER A 353 29.83 33.58 -10.84
CA SER A 353 30.16 32.62 -11.90
C SER A 353 29.65 31.21 -11.54
N ALA A 354 28.47 30.81 -12.04
CA ALA A 354 28.07 29.40 -12.07
C ALA A 354 27.00 29.18 -13.15
N SER A 355 27.20 28.17 -13.99
CA SER A 355 26.59 27.89 -15.29
C SER A 355 25.12 27.41 -15.26
N ASN A 356 24.25 27.97 -14.41
CA ASN A 356 22.81 27.75 -14.47
C ASN A 356 22.01 28.97 -13.95
N GLY A 357 22.17 30.11 -14.62
CA GLY A 357 21.65 31.41 -14.17
C GLY A 357 20.12 31.57 -14.04
N ARG A 358 19.31 30.55 -14.36
CA ARG A 358 17.83 30.64 -14.34
C ARG A 358 17.13 29.70 -13.33
N TYR A 359 17.75 28.59 -12.93
CA TYR A 359 17.17 27.60 -12.01
C TYR A 359 18.24 26.97 -11.09
N PRO A 360 18.66 27.66 -10.03
CA PRO A 360 19.75 27.18 -9.15
C PRO A 360 19.37 25.92 -8.36
N PHE A 361 18.07 25.65 -8.18
CA PHE A 361 17.57 24.48 -7.43
C PHE A 361 17.15 23.31 -8.32
N ALA A 362 17.24 23.43 -9.65
CA ALA A 362 16.86 22.36 -10.56
C ALA A 362 17.74 21.10 -10.45
N PRO A 363 19.08 21.19 -10.36
CA PRO A 363 19.92 19.98 -10.29
C PRO A 363 19.63 19.05 -9.09
N PRO A 364 19.55 19.52 -7.84
CA PRO A 364 19.19 18.63 -6.71
C PRO A 364 17.74 18.11 -6.81
N ALA A 365 16.81 18.89 -7.37
CA ALA A 365 15.43 18.45 -7.58
C ALA A 365 15.33 17.34 -8.66
N LEU A 366 16.07 17.46 -9.76
CA LEU A 366 16.14 16.45 -10.81
C LEU A 366 16.79 15.16 -10.32
N PHE A 367 17.83 15.25 -9.52
CA PHE A 367 18.47 14.09 -8.91
C PHE A 367 17.50 13.35 -7.96
N ASN A 368 16.80 14.07 -7.10
CA ASN A 368 15.75 13.49 -6.25
C ASN A 368 14.63 12.86 -7.08
N GLY A 369 14.22 13.53 -8.16
CA GLY A 369 13.28 13.00 -9.14
C GLY A 369 13.77 11.70 -9.79
N ALA A 370 15.05 11.58 -10.12
CA ALA A 370 15.62 10.36 -10.67
C ALA A 370 15.54 9.18 -9.67
N ILE A 371 15.82 9.42 -8.38
CA ILE A 371 15.67 8.40 -7.32
C ILE A 371 14.21 7.93 -7.23
N LEU A 372 13.26 8.88 -7.20
CA LEU A 372 11.83 8.57 -7.15
C LEU A 372 11.36 7.84 -8.42
N LEU A 373 11.86 8.23 -9.58
CA LEU A 373 11.59 7.55 -10.85
C LEU A 373 12.13 6.13 -10.82
N THR A 374 13.38 5.90 -10.37
CA THR A 374 13.93 4.54 -10.24
C THR A 374 13.10 3.71 -9.27
N ALA A 375 12.67 4.25 -8.13
CA ALA A 375 11.77 3.56 -7.21
C ALA A 375 10.42 3.22 -7.86
N LEU A 376 9.82 4.17 -8.60
CA LEU A 376 8.60 3.94 -9.35
C LEU A 376 8.80 2.87 -10.43
N LEU A 377 9.90 2.92 -11.17
CA LEU A 377 10.24 1.92 -12.18
C LEU A 377 10.47 0.54 -11.56
N LEU A 378 11.08 0.45 -10.37
CA LEU A 378 11.21 -0.81 -9.64
C LEU A 378 9.84 -1.41 -9.28
N VAL A 379 8.90 -0.56 -8.86
CA VAL A 379 7.52 -0.96 -8.55
C VAL A 379 6.77 -1.36 -9.82
N LEU A 380 6.93 -0.63 -10.93
CA LEU A 380 6.23 -0.86 -12.20
C LEU A 380 6.78 -2.05 -12.98
N PHE A 381 8.11 -2.15 -13.09
CA PHE A 381 8.77 -3.20 -13.87
C PHE A 381 9.00 -4.49 -13.09
N ARG A 382 8.63 -4.54 -11.79
CA ARG A 382 8.80 -5.71 -10.94
C ARG A 382 10.14 -6.40 -11.20
N LEU A 383 11.25 -5.71 -10.91
CA LEU A 383 12.53 -6.41 -10.87
C LEU A 383 12.35 -7.54 -9.86
N LYS A 384 12.24 -8.75 -10.43
CA LYS A 384 11.95 -10.05 -9.83
C LYS A 384 12.18 -10.03 -8.33
N GLU A 385 11.16 -10.34 -7.53
CA GLU A 385 11.24 -10.52 -6.06
C GLU A 385 12.15 -11.70 -5.64
N GLU A 386 13.13 -12.05 -6.47
CA GLU A 386 14.19 -12.98 -6.13
C GLU A 386 15.51 -12.24 -6.14
N ASP A 387 16.03 -12.07 -4.93
CA ASP A 387 17.44 -12.10 -4.56
C ASP A 387 18.22 -10.78 -4.31
N PRO A 388 18.22 -9.70 -5.13
CA PRO A 388 19.23 -8.64 -4.95
C PRO A 388 18.98 -7.76 -3.72
N ALA A 389 17.74 -7.31 -3.48
CA ALA A 389 17.45 -6.45 -2.33
C ALA A 389 17.55 -7.21 -0.99
N LEU A 390 17.13 -8.48 -0.96
CA LEU A 390 17.21 -9.34 0.22
C LEU A 390 18.65 -9.82 0.48
N LYS A 391 19.47 -10.04 -0.57
CA LYS A 391 20.92 -10.26 -0.46
C LYS A 391 21.64 -9.02 0.03
N ILE A 392 21.32 -7.83 -0.49
CA ILE A 392 21.90 -6.57 -0.03
C ILE A 392 21.49 -6.30 1.42
N ALA A 393 20.23 -6.51 1.78
CA ALA A 393 19.74 -6.43 3.15
C ALA A 393 20.50 -7.43 4.04
N ARG A 394 20.55 -8.73 3.71
CA ARG A 394 21.32 -9.75 4.47
C ARG A 394 22.80 -9.41 4.60
N LYS A 395 23.41 -8.86 3.55
CA LYS A 395 24.82 -8.47 3.53
C LYS A 395 25.08 -7.25 4.41
N LEU A 396 24.15 -6.28 4.42
CA LEU A 396 24.20 -5.14 5.33
C LEU A 396 23.93 -5.58 6.78
N THR A 397 22.94 -6.43 7.03
CA THR A 397 22.65 -6.98 8.37
C THR A 397 23.83 -7.77 8.91
N GLY A 398 24.48 -8.59 8.09
CA GLY A 398 25.70 -9.32 8.44
C GLY A 398 26.96 -8.46 8.59
N LEU A 399 26.96 -7.22 8.06
CA LEU A 399 28.03 -6.25 8.25
C LEU A 399 27.89 -5.49 9.59
N PHE A 400 26.65 -5.21 10.01
CA PHE A 400 26.35 -4.45 11.23
C PHE A 400 26.23 -5.32 12.50
N LEU A 401 25.76 -6.56 12.37
CA LEU A 401 25.75 -7.53 13.46
C LEU A 401 26.90 -8.51 13.23
N GLY A 402 28.03 -8.26 13.88
CA GLY A 402 29.22 -9.12 13.84
C GLY A 402 28.82 -10.59 13.90
N ALA A 403 29.24 -11.33 12.86
CA ALA A 403 28.82 -12.70 12.61
C ALA A 403 29.11 -13.62 13.81
N LYS A 404 28.07 -13.95 14.58
CA LYS A 404 27.95 -15.32 15.09
C LYS A 404 27.23 -16.11 14.01
N LYS A 405 28.02 -16.91 13.30
CA LYS A 405 27.56 -17.89 12.32
C LYS A 405 26.88 -19.04 13.08
N GLU A 406 25.68 -18.82 13.60
CA GLU A 406 24.82 -19.95 13.93
C GLU A 406 24.37 -20.56 12.61
N ARG A 407 24.79 -21.80 12.38
CA ARG A 407 24.26 -22.66 11.32
C ARG A 407 22.75 -22.74 11.54
N TYR A 408 21.98 -22.02 10.74
CA TYR A 408 20.63 -22.43 10.43
C TYR A 408 20.78 -23.62 9.47
N THR A 409 20.83 -24.82 10.03
CA THR A 409 20.64 -26.06 9.27
C THR A 409 19.24 -26.03 8.67
N ASP A 410 19.12 -26.51 7.43
CA ASP A 410 17.87 -27.03 6.88
C ASP A 410 17.19 -27.89 7.94
N VAL A 411 16.16 -27.37 8.57
CA VAL A 411 15.19 -28.18 9.31
C VAL A 411 13.96 -28.17 8.42
N GLY A 412 13.80 -29.29 7.70
CA GLY A 412 12.59 -29.58 6.98
C GLY A 412 11.39 -29.46 7.91
N TYR A 413 10.28 -28.99 7.34
CA TYR A 413 8.97 -29.12 7.95
C TYR A 413 8.70 -30.62 8.18
N GLN A 414 8.97 -31.09 9.39
CA GLN A 414 8.53 -32.38 9.87
C GLN A 414 7.35 -32.14 10.81
N ASN A 415 6.18 -32.63 10.38
CA ASN A 415 4.99 -32.75 11.19
C ASN A 415 5.34 -33.52 12.47
N LEU A 416 5.18 -32.89 13.62
CA LEU A 416 5.18 -33.54 14.92
C LEU A 416 4.05 -32.96 15.75
N HIS A 417 2.87 -33.56 15.62
CA HIS A 417 1.90 -33.63 16.69
C HIS A 417 1.20 -34.98 16.61
N GLU A 418 1.83 -35.98 17.21
CA GLU A 418 1.13 -37.10 17.85
C GLU A 418 1.97 -37.58 19.04
N GLU A 419 1.29 -37.65 20.19
CA GLU A 419 1.60 -38.41 21.41
C GLU A 419 2.83 -38.00 22.25
N ASP A 420 2.60 -37.21 23.30
CA ASP A 420 2.55 -37.74 24.68
C ASP A 420 2.28 -36.63 25.70
N GLY A 421 1.44 -36.96 26.68
CA GLY A 421 0.85 -36.05 27.65
C GLY A 421 1.77 -35.55 28.77
N GLU A 422 1.32 -34.46 29.39
CA GLU A 422 1.21 -34.21 30.84
C GLU A 422 1.33 -32.70 31.17
N GLU A 423 0.19 -32.17 31.64
CA GLU A 423 -0.01 -31.05 32.58
C GLU A 423 0.65 -29.66 32.34
N MET A 424 -0.15 -28.74 31.80
CA MET A 424 -0.41 -27.46 32.50
C MET A 424 -1.86 -27.01 32.27
N MET A 425 -2.62 -27.01 33.36
CA MET A 425 -4.06 -26.80 33.45
C MET A 425 -4.51 -25.36 33.08
N PRO A 426 -5.52 -25.18 32.20
CA PRO A 426 -6.32 -23.97 32.15
C PRO A 426 -7.45 -24.03 33.20
N TRP A 427 -7.71 -22.89 33.83
CA TRP A 427 -8.75 -22.69 34.85
C TRP A 427 -10.13 -23.21 34.39
N ARG A 428 -10.71 -24.13 35.20
CA ARG A 428 -12.10 -24.59 35.09
C ARG A 428 -13.07 -23.47 35.48
N CYS A 429 -14.11 -23.28 34.67
CA CYS A 429 -15.44 -22.91 35.15
C CYS A 429 -16.33 -24.15 34.95
N ASP A 430 -16.87 -24.69 36.04
CA ASP A 430 -17.75 -25.86 36.01
C ASP A 430 -19.10 -25.54 35.36
N PRO A 431 -19.71 -26.46 34.60
CA PRO A 431 -21.06 -26.32 34.08
C PRO A 431 -22.09 -26.79 35.11
N PHE A 432 -23.09 -25.96 35.38
CA PHE A 432 -24.33 -26.41 36.01
C PHE A 432 -25.19 -27.13 34.96
N GLU A 433 -25.48 -28.41 35.20
CA GLU A 433 -26.56 -29.14 34.53
C GLU A 433 -27.90 -28.48 34.87
N ASP A 434 -28.75 -28.30 33.86
CA ASP A 434 -30.17 -28.53 34.07
C ASP A 434 -30.82 -29.13 32.83
N GLN A 435 -31.52 -30.24 33.04
CA GLN A 435 -32.26 -30.99 32.04
C GLN A 435 -33.65 -30.39 31.89
N SER A 436 -34.09 -30.05 30.68
CA SER A 436 -35.49 -30.20 30.28
C SER A 436 -35.72 -30.09 28.76
N THR A 437 -36.20 -31.21 28.22
CA THR A 437 -37.28 -31.34 27.22
C THR A 437 -37.34 -30.42 25.99
N GLY A 438 -37.08 -31.02 24.82
CA GLY A 438 -38.05 -31.11 23.73
C GLY A 438 -38.38 -29.88 22.86
N VAL A 439 -38.36 -30.14 21.54
CA VAL A 439 -39.00 -29.41 20.43
C VAL A 439 -38.09 -28.44 19.63
N GLY A 440 -37.87 -28.81 18.36
CA GLY A 440 -38.03 -27.86 17.25
C GLY A 440 -36.77 -27.31 16.59
N ARG A 441 -36.61 -27.70 15.32
CA ARG A 441 -35.90 -27.09 14.17
C ARG A 441 -35.55 -25.59 14.25
N ASP A 442 -34.50 -25.27 13.50
CA ASP A 442 -34.09 -23.97 12.97
C ASP A 442 -33.34 -23.00 13.90
N ALA A 443 -32.00 -23.13 13.91
CA ALA A 443 -31.10 -21.99 14.04
C ALA A 443 -29.71 -22.35 13.48
N LEU A 444 -29.50 -22.09 12.19
CA LEU A 444 -28.15 -21.81 11.67
C LEU A 444 -27.55 -20.72 12.58
N LEU A 445 -26.45 -21.03 13.26
CA LEU A 445 -25.65 -20.06 14.01
C LEU A 445 -25.00 -19.09 13.02
N VAL A 446 -25.80 -18.15 12.51
CA VAL A 446 -25.31 -16.93 11.88
C VAL A 446 -24.58 -16.17 12.98
N LYS A 447 -23.24 -16.23 12.97
CA LYS A 447 -22.44 -15.28 13.76
C LYS A 447 -22.90 -13.87 13.35
N PRO A 448 -23.29 -13.00 14.29
CA PRO A 448 -23.78 -11.68 13.95
C PRO A 448 -22.70 -10.94 13.16
N VAL A 449 -23.07 -10.54 11.94
CA VAL A 449 -22.27 -9.62 11.11
C VAL A 449 -22.00 -8.38 11.96
N PRO A 450 -20.73 -7.95 12.14
CA PRO A 450 -20.45 -6.74 12.89
C PRO A 450 -21.14 -5.57 12.19
N THR A 451 -22.21 -5.06 12.79
CA THR A 451 -22.96 -3.91 12.31
C THR A 451 -22.04 -2.70 12.35
N VAL A 452 -21.54 -2.27 11.19
CA VAL A 452 -20.78 -1.03 11.10
C VAL A 452 -21.71 0.12 11.42
N LEU A 453 -21.43 0.78 12.53
CA LEU A 453 -22.16 1.94 13.00
C LEU A 453 -22.03 3.08 11.97
N PRO A 454 -23.07 3.92 11.76
CA PRO A 454 -22.98 5.07 10.86
C PRO A 454 -21.75 5.93 11.18
N LEU A 455 -21.09 6.49 10.16
CA LEU A 455 -19.86 7.31 10.31
C LEU A 455 -19.92 8.36 11.42
N ARG A 456 -21.09 8.97 11.65
CA ARG A 456 -21.29 9.94 12.74
C ARG A 456 -21.07 9.33 14.13
N ARG A 457 -21.35 8.04 14.32
CA ARG A 457 -21.10 7.31 15.56
C ARG A 457 -19.64 6.85 15.70
N MET A 458 -18.88 6.77 14.61
CA MET A 458 -17.44 6.50 14.66
C MET A 458 -16.65 7.68 15.24
N PHE A 459 -17.13 8.91 15.06
CA PHE A 459 -16.57 10.12 15.69
C PHE A 459 -16.92 10.17 17.19
N THR A 460 -16.47 9.17 17.92
CA THR A 460 -16.46 9.21 19.38
C THR A 460 -15.55 10.34 19.84
N TRP A 461 -15.83 10.89 21.03
CA TRP A 461 -14.97 11.91 21.62
C TRP A 461 -13.51 11.44 21.72
N ASN A 462 -13.31 10.16 22.04
CA ASN A 462 -11.98 9.54 22.10
C ASN A 462 -11.30 9.51 20.73
N LEU A 463 -12.00 9.13 19.65
CA LEU A 463 -11.43 9.17 18.31
C LEU A 463 -11.07 10.60 17.88
N CYS A 464 -11.97 11.56 18.13
CA CYS A 464 -11.73 12.98 17.82
C CYS A 464 -10.52 13.53 18.58
N LEU A 465 -10.40 13.23 19.88
CA LEU A 465 -9.24 13.61 20.68
C LEU A 465 -7.95 12.96 20.18
N THR A 466 -7.99 11.69 19.78
CA THR A 466 -6.82 10.98 19.26
C THR A 466 -6.37 11.53 17.90
N ILE A 467 -7.32 11.85 17.01
CA ILE A 467 -7.03 12.52 15.73
C ILE A 467 -6.46 13.93 15.98
N ALA A 468 -7.05 14.69 16.90
CA ALA A 468 -6.54 16.01 17.26
C ALA A 468 -5.12 15.94 17.86
N SER A 469 -4.87 14.97 18.74
CA SER A 469 -3.54 14.70 19.30
C SER A 469 -2.53 14.36 18.21
N GLN A 470 -2.89 13.48 17.26
CA GLN A 470 -2.05 13.15 16.11
C GLN A 470 -1.76 14.39 15.24
N ALA A 471 -2.76 15.23 14.98
CA ALA A 471 -2.61 16.44 14.17
C ALA A 471 -1.70 17.47 14.86
N ILE A 472 -1.85 17.67 16.17
CA ILE A 472 -0.99 18.56 16.97
C ILE A 472 0.45 18.05 16.95
N LEU A 473 0.65 16.75 17.20
CA LEU A 473 1.95 16.11 17.22
C LEU A 473 2.69 16.26 15.89
N GLU A 474 2.08 15.83 14.79
CA GLU A 474 2.66 15.95 13.45
C GLU A 474 2.86 17.43 13.06
N GLY A 475 1.97 18.31 13.50
CA GLY A 475 2.05 19.75 13.27
C GLY A 475 3.28 20.39 13.92
N HIS A 476 3.50 20.18 15.23
CA HIS A 476 4.65 20.80 15.91
C HIS A 476 5.98 20.13 15.52
N VAL A 477 6.00 18.81 15.30
CA VAL A 477 7.19 18.10 14.81
C VAL A 477 7.57 18.57 13.41
N GLY A 478 6.59 18.67 12.50
CA GLY A 478 6.80 19.17 11.14
C GLY A 478 7.25 20.63 11.10
N ALA A 479 6.65 21.49 11.93
CA ALA A 479 7.06 22.88 12.07
C ALA A 479 8.51 22.98 12.56
N TYR A 480 8.88 22.25 13.61
CA TYR A 480 10.24 22.26 14.13
C TYR A 480 11.28 21.76 13.12
N ASN A 481 10.99 20.65 12.41
CA ASN A 481 11.88 20.13 11.38
C ASN A 481 12.14 21.12 10.24
N THR A 482 11.19 22.03 9.98
CA THR A 482 11.32 23.10 8.98
C THR A 482 12.05 24.33 9.54
N LEU A 483 11.71 24.73 10.77
CA LEU A 483 12.27 25.92 11.42
C LEU A 483 13.71 25.72 11.88
N TRP A 484 14.10 24.52 12.29
CA TRP A 484 15.42 24.25 12.85
C TRP A 484 16.58 24.56 11.88
N PRO A 485 16.62 24.01 10.64
CA PRO A 485 17.66 24.38 9.67
C PRO A 485 17.63 25.87 9.32
N SER A 486 16.43 26.45 9.24
CA SER A 486 16.25 27.88 8.96
C SER A 486 16.87 28.74 10.07
N PHE A 487 16.66 28.36 11.34
CA PHE A 487 17.21 29.05 12.51
C PHE A 487 18.73 28.96 12.57
N LEU A 488 19.31 27.78 12.33
CA LEU A 488 20.76 27.62 12.29
C LEU A 488 21.41 28.49 11.20
N SER A 489 20.76 28.57 10.02
CA SER A 489 21.28 29.34 8.88
C SER A 489 21.00 30.85 8.96
N ALA A 490 20.04 31.29 9.78
CA ALA A 490 19.66 32.70 9.87
C ALA A 490 20.82 33.54 10.40
N SER A 491 21.02 34.74 9.84
CA SER A 491 22.14 35.61 10.17
C SER A 491 22.17 36.00 11.64
N VAL A 492 23.37 36.12 12.19
CA VAL A 492 23.59 36.68 13.53
C VAL A 492 23.29 38.17 13.48
N VAL A 493 22.36 38.65 14.31
CA VAL A 493 21.98 40.08 14.36
C VAL A 493 22.72 40.75 15.51
N ASP A 494 23.45 41.83 15.24
CA ASP A 494 24.13 42.64 16.25
C ASP A 494 23.38 43.97 16.46
N ASP A 495 22.37 43.96 17.32
CA ASP A 495 21.51 45.12 17.59
C ASP A 495 22.06 46.05 18.70
N GLY A 496 23.27 45.82 19.23
CA GLY A 496 23.81 46.56 20.38
C GLY A 496 23.02 46.43 21.70
N LYS A 497 21.97 45.60 21.72
CA LYS A 497 21.18 45.26 22.90
C LYS A 497 21.79 44.05 23.61
N VAL A 498 21.88 44.13 24.95
CA VAL A 498 22.33 43.00 25.78
C VAL A 498 21.41 41.81 25.55
N ARG A 499 21.95 40.75 24.96
CA ARG A 499 21.24 39.47 24.77
C ARG A 499 20.97 38.88 26.15
N SER A 500 19.70 38.71 26.49
CA SER A 500 19.27 38.12 27.76
C SER A 500 18.44 36.87 27.50
N PHE A 501 18.22 36.06 28.53
CA PHE A 501 17.42 34.83 28.47
C PHE A 501 15.97 35.04 27.95
N TRP A 502 15.48 36.28 27.88
CA TRP A 502 14.12 36.58 27.39
C TRP A 502 14.09 37.44 26.12
N SER A 503 15.25 37.86 25.60
CA SER A 503 15.37 38.71 24.42
C SER A 503 16.43 38.15 23.46
N PHE A 504 15.95 37.43 22.46
CA PHE A 504 16.75 36.80 21.41
C PHE A 504 16.56 37.54 20.09
N SER A 505 17.65 37.92 19.42
CA SER A 505 17.61 38.40 18.03
C SER A 505 18.64 37.66 17.16
N GLY A 506 18.21 37.25 15.98
CA GLY A 506 19.03 36.53 14.99
C GLY A 506 19.09 35.01 15.15
N GLY A 507 19.81 34.37 14.24
CA GLY A 507 20.17 32.94 14.26
C GLY A 507 21.66 32.73 14.53
N LEU A 508 22.17 31.54 14.20
CA LEU A 508 23.59 31.18 14.42
C LEU A 508 24.50 31.56 13.25
N GLY A 509 23.94 31.93 12.09
CA GLY A 509 24.70 32.27 10.89
C GLY A 509 25.49 31.09 10.31
N MET A 510 25.11 29.84 10.63
CA MET A 510 25.85 28.66 10.22
C MET A 510 25.84 28.47 8.70
N SER A 511 26.96 27.97 8.18
CA SER A 511 27.06 27.61 6.77
C SER A 511 26.14 26.43 6.44
N ILE A 512 25.79 26.27 5.16
CA ILE A 512 25.01 25.11 4.66
C ILE A 512 25.71 23.79 5.04
N ARG A 513 27.05 23.79 5.07
CA ARG A 513 27.86 22.63 5.46
C ARG A 513 27.64 22.27 6.94
N ASP A 514 27.59 23.25 7.82
CA ASP A 514 27.41 23.03 9.26
C ASP A 514 25.98 22.62 9.61
N VAL A 515 25.00 23.19 8.91
CA VAL A 515 23.60 22.74 8.99
C VAL A 515 23.50 21.27 8.54
N ALA A 516 24.13 20.90 7.42
CA ALA A 516 24.16 19.51 6.94
C ALA A 516 24.86 18.57 7.94
N ARG A 517 25.99 18.98 8.53
CA ARG A 517 26.67 18.23 9.60
C ARG A 517 25.74 17.96 10.79
N SER A 518 24.96 18.97 11.21
CA SER A 518 24.00 18.81 12.30
C SER A 518 22.90 17.79 11.99
N LEU A 519 22.39 17.75 10.75
CA LEU A 519 21.37 16.79 10.31
C LEU A 519 21.92 15.37 10.17
N VAL A 520 23.20 15.22 9.80
CA VAL A 520 23.86 13.91 9.77
C VAL A 520 24.06 13.37 11.19
N ILE A 521 24.51 14.21 12.13
CA ILE A 521 24.61 13.84 13.55
C ILE A 521 23.23 13.41 14.08
N LEU A 522 22.18 14.15 13.69
CA LEU A 522 20.80 13.83 14.04
C LEU A 522 20.42 12.38 13.65
N GLY A 523 20.70 12.00 12.39
CA GLY A 523 20.41 10.65 11.91
C GLY A 523 21.28 9.55 12.55
N ILE A 524 22.57 9.83 12.80
CA ILE A 524 23.49 8.88 13.45
C ILE A 524 23.04 8.56 14.89
N VAL A 525 22.53 9.56 15.63
CA VAL A 525 22.00 9.34 16.99
C VAL A 525 20.64 8.62 16.95
N GLY A 526 19.77 8.95 15.98
CA GLY A 526 18.43 8.40 15.89
C GLY A 526 18.37 6.92 15.53
N LEU A 527 19.24 6.46 14.63
CA LEU A 527 19.16 5.10 14.09
C LEU A 527 19.43 4.01 15.14
N PRO A 528 20.50 4.07 15.97
CA PRO A 528 20.71 3.12 17.06
C PRO A 528 19.57 3.14 18.08
N LEU A 529 19.04 4.33 18.38
CA LEU A 529 17.94 4.48 19.33
C LEU A 529 16.66 3.78 18.83
N GLN A 530 16.35 3.87 17.55
CA GLN A 530 15.19 3.21 16.96
C GLN A 530 15.37 1.69 16.83
N VAL A 531 16.56 1.23 16.44
CA VAL A 531 16.83 -0.20 16.25
C VAL A 531 16.96 -0.94 17.59
N PHE A 532 17.65 -0.34 18.56
CA PHE A 532 18.00 -1.02 19.82
C PHE A 532 17.27 -0.48 21.05
N GLY A 533 16.99 0.82 21.08
CA GLY A 533 16.37 1.51 22.22
C GLY A 533 14.85 1.30 22.26
N TYR A 534 14.17 1.48 21.13
CA TYR A 534 12.71 1.37 21.05
C TYR A 534 12.17 -0.02 21.46
N PRO A 535 12.66 -1.15 20.90
CA PRO A 535 12.13 -2.47 21.26
C PRO A 535 12.31 -2.79 22.75
N ARG A 536 13.43 -2.38 23.35
CA ARG A 536 13.71 -2.57 24.79
C ARG A 536 12.83 -1.70 25.66
N ALA A 537 12.59 -0.45 25.27
CA ALA A 537 11.74 0.45 26.03
C ALA A 537 10.27 0.00 26.01
N VAL A 538 9.76 -0.47 24.87
CA VAL A 538 8.39 -1.00 24.77
C VAL A 538 8.20 -2.30 25.54
N GLN A 539 9.23 -3.15 25.61
CA GLN A 539 9.16 -4.37 26.45
C GLN A 539 9.11 -4.04 27.94
N ARG A 540 9.73 -2.93 28.37
CA ARG A 540 9.83 -2.55 29.78
C ARG A 540 8.72 -1.60 30.25
N PHE A 541 8.16 -0.81 29.33
CA PHE A 541 7.13 0.19 29.59
C PHE A 541 5.91 -0.04 28.70
N ARG A 542 4.70 0.11 29.26
CA ARG A 542 3.47 0.16 28.47
C ARG A 542 3.53 1.33 27.48
N ILE A 543 3.05 1.14 26.25
CA ILE A 543 3.08 2.12 25.14
C ILE A 543 2.59 3.52 25.57
N LEU A 544 1.53 3.59 26.38
CA LEU A 544 0.99 4.85 26.89
C LEU A 544 1.95 5.58 27.85
N GLY A 545 2.68 4.84 28.69
CA GLY A 545 3.66 5.42 29.62
C GLY A 545 4.86 5.98 28.86
N LEU A 546 5.31 5.26 27.83
CA LEU A 546 6.35 5.70 26.91
C LEU A 546 5.95 7.01 26.22
N TRP A 547 4.73 7.05 25.66
CA TRP A 547 4.19 8.25 25.02
C TRP A 547 4.19 9.46 25.96
N ARG A 548 3.70 9.33 27.20
CA ARG A 548 3.65 10.44 28.17
C ARG A 548 5.03 10.97 28.56
N VAL A 549 5.98 10.08 28.84
CA VAL A 549 7.33 10.47 29.29
C VAL A 549 8.08 11.19 28.18
N PHE A 550 8.08 10.63 26.97
CA PHE A 550 8.86 11.17 25.86
C PHE A 550 8.20 12.39 25.21
N LEU A 551 6.89 12.59 25.38
CA LEU A 551 6.22 13.83 24.92
C LEU A 551 6.76 15.08 25.64
N LEU A 552 7.18 14.95 26.91
CA LEU A 552 7.76 16.05 27.70
C LEU A 552 9.10 16.55 27.15
N GLY A 553 9.77 15.77 26.31
CA GLY A 553 11.04 16.19 25.70
C GLY A 553 10.86 17.27 24.63
N PHE A 554 9.70 17.38 23.97
CA PHE A 554 9.48 18.42 22.95
C PHE A 554 9.40 19.84 23.55
N PRO A 555 8.56 20.13 24.58
CA PRO A 555 8.55 21.45 25.21
C PRO A 555 9.92 21.87 25.74
N LEU A 556 10.66 20.93 26.34
CA LEU A 556 12.02 21.18 26.82
C LEU A 556 12.95 21.54 25.66
N ALA A 557 12.95 20.78 24.57
CA ALA A 557 13.75 21.09 23.40
C ALA A 557 13.42 22.49 22.83
N TYR A 558 12.13 22.83 22.72
CA TYR A 558 11.68 24.10 22.17
C TYR A 558 12.04 25.29 23.05
N ALA A 559 12.03 25.12 24.38
CA ALA A 559 12.50 26.14 25.31
C ALA A 559 14.01 26.36 25.22
N LEU A 560 14.77 25.30 24.91
CA LEU A 560 16.23 25.34 24.82
C LEU A 560 16.75 25.84 23.46
N THR A 561 16.01 25.65 22.36
CA THR A 561 16.40 26.11 21.01
C THR A 561 16.80 27.59 20.93
N PRO A 562 16.02 28.57 21.43
CA PRO A 562 16.39 29.99 21.32
C PRO A 562 17.63 30.35 22.15
N LEU A 563 17.95 29.58 23.21
CA LEU A 563 19.12 29.82 24.06
C LEU A 563 20.45 29.65 23.31
N LEU A 564 20.45 28.88 22.22
CA LEU A 564 21.60 28.72 21.34
C LEU A 564 22.13 30.05 20.81
N ALA A 565 21.27 31.07 20.64
CA ALA A 565 21.67 32.39 20.16
C ALA A 565 22.42 33.24 21.21
N VAL A 566 22.36 32.85 22.50
CA VAL A 566 22.93 33.61 23.63
C VAL A 566 24.21 32.97 24.16
N LEU A 567 24.47 31.71 23.82
CA LEU A 567 25.63 30.99 24.32
C LEU A 567 26.96 31.69 23.96
N PRO A 568 27.97 31.59 24.85
CA PRO A 568 29.32 32.05 24.55
C PRO A 568 29.84 31.29 23.33
N SER A 569 30.43 32.03 22.40
CA SER A 569 30.95 31.53 21.14
C SER A 569 32.39 31.97 21.00
N ASP A 570 33.20 31.11 20.39
CA ASP A 570 34.62 31.33 20.19
C ASP A 570 34.89 32.28 19.01
N SER A 571 33.87 32.56 18.19
CA SER A 571 33.95 33.46 17.05
C SER A 571 33.46 34.88 17.38
N PRO A 572 34.16 35.93 16.90
CA PRO A 572 33.74 37.31 17.12
C PRO A 572 32.49 37.65 16.29
N LEU A 573 31.62 38.50 16.82
CA LEU A 573 30.50 39.07 16.07
C LEU A 573 31.03 39.86 14.85
N PRO A 574 30.42 39.77 13.65
CA PRO A 574 29.19 39.05 13.27
C PRO A 574 29.42 37.66 12.65
N ALA A 575 30.56 37.03 12.89
CA ALA A 575 30.88 35.72 12.32
C ALA A 575 29.89 34.62 12.79
N PRO A 576 29.74 33.53 12.02
CA PRO A 576 28.93 32.38 12.42
C PRO A 576 29.30 31.92 13.83
N ARG A 577 28.29 31.70 14.68
CA ARG A 577 28.48 31.24 16.06
C ARG A 577 29.06 29.84 16.04
N ASP A 578 30.32 29.73 16.41
CA ASP A 578 31.06 28.47 16.49
C ASP A 578 31.68 28.29 17.89
N GLY A 579 31.96 27.03 18.25
CA GLY A 579 32.58 26.67 19.51
C GLY A 579 32.02 25.40 20.15
N ALA A 580 32.82 24.79 21.02
CA ALA A 580 32.49 23.49 21.62
C ALA A 580 31.19 23.52 22.43
N ILE A 581 30.90 24.63 23.11
CA ILE A 581 29.68 24.81 23.93
C ILE A 581 28.43 24.90 23.03
N VAL A 582 28.51 25.66 21.94
CA VAL A 582 27.42 25.82 20.98
C VAL A 582 27.09 24.48 20.33
N TRP A 583 28.11 23.75 19.84
CA TRP A 583 27.91 22.43 19.24
C TRP A 583 27.41 21.37 20.23
N SER A 584 27.89 21.37 21.47
CA SER A 584 27.40 20.46 22.51
C SER A 584 25.91 20.69 22.77
N MET A 585 25.48 21.95 22.81
CA MET A 585 24.07 22.28 23.00
C MET A 585 23.21 21.95 21.77
N ILE A 586 23.73 22.17 20.55
CA ILE A 586 23.08 21.74 19.31
C ILE A 586 22.81 20.24 19.35
N ILE A 587 23.83 19.44 19.66
CA ILE A 587 23.75 17.98 19.75
C ILE A 587 22.75 17.58 20.84
N PHE A 588 22.78 18.24 21.99
CA PHE A 588 21.87 17.97 23.10
C PHE A 588 20.40 18.23 22.72
N VAL A 589 20.08 19.41 22.19
CA VAL A 589 18.72 19.78 21.79
C VAL A 589 18.23 18.87 20.67
N GLN A 590 19.08 18.59 19.67
CA GLN A 590 18.76 17.65 18.60
C GLN A 590 18.50 16.24 19.11
N SER A 591 19.37 15.72 19.98
CA SER A 591 19.21 14.40 20.59
C SER A 591 17.91 14.31 21.36
N LEU A 592 17.55 15.34 22.12
CA LEU A 592 16.29 15.39 22.86
C LEU A 592 15.06 15.30 21.94
N VAL A 593 15.07 16.04 20.82
CA VAL A 593 13.97 15.99 19.82
C VAL A 593 13.89 14.62 19.15
N ILE A 594 15.01 14.03 18.76
CA ILE A 594 15.04 12.72 18.12
C ILE A 594 14.57 11.64 19.06
N VAL A 595 15.06 11.66 20.30
CA VAL A 595 14.68 10.71 21.34
C VAL A 595 13.17 10.80 21.53
N SER A 596 12.65 12.00 21.74
CA SER A 596 11.21 12.23 21.88
C SER A 596 10.43 11.71 20.66
N GLY A 597 10.82 12.07 19.43
CA GLY A 597 10.14 11.63 18.21
C GLY A 597 10.20 10.13 17.97
N SER A 598 11.34 9.50 18.26
CA SER A 598 11.57 8.07 18.03
C SER A 598 10.68 7.17 18.88
N PHE A 599 10.29 7.63 20.07
CA PHE A 599 9.38 6.90 20.95
C PHE A 599 7.92 7.36 20.81
N VAL A 600 7.67 8.66 20.63
CA VAL A 600 6.30 9.21 20.61
C VAL A 600 5.57 8.93 19.30
N LEU A 601 6.22 9.06 18.14
CA LEU A 601 5.54 8.91 16.84
C LEU A 601 5.01 7.48 16.63
N PRO A 602 5.78 6.39 16.86
CA PRO A 602 5.26 5.04 16.69
C PRO A 602 4.24 4.67 17.77
N ALA A 603 4.42 5.17 19.00
CA ALA A 603 3.49 4.96 20.09
C ALA A 603 2.13 5.61 19.80
N GLN A 604 2.11 6.86 19.33
CA GLN A 604 0.89 7.56 18.94
C GLN A 604 0.19 6.85 17.77
N LEU A 605 0.93 6.37 16.77
CA LEU A 605 0.36 5.61 15.66
C LEU A 605 -0.32 4.32 16.15
N THR A 606 0.33 3.59 17.04
CA THR A 606 -0.23 2.37 17.65
C THR A 606 -1.48 2.68 18.47
N LEU A 607 -1.47 3.75 19.25
CA LEU A 607 -2.63 4.20 20.04
C LEU A 607 -3.80 4.64 19.16
N THR A 608 -3.52 5.25 18.01
CA THR A 608 -4.56 5.68 17.05
C THR A 608 -5.21 4.48 16.37
N ASN A 609 -4.42 3.48 15.98
CA ASN A 609 -4.93 2.27 15.35
C ASN A 609 -5.69 1.36 16.34
N ASN A 610 -5.31 1.38 17.62
CA ASN A 610 -5.92 0.55 18.66
C ASN A 610 -7.03 1.27 19.45
N CYS A 611 -7.45 2.48 19.05
CA CYS A 611 -8.57 3.15 19.69
C CYS A 611 -9.87 2.36 19.44
N PRO A 612 -10.55 1.85 20.48
CA PRO A 612 -11.84 1.19 20.30
C PRO A 612 -12.86 2.20 19.78
N GLY A 613 -13.50 1.86 18.65
CA GLY A 613 -14.66 2.56 18.11
C GLY A 613 -15.95 2.20 18.82
#